data_AF-A0A939SJE9-F1
#
_entry.id   AF-A0A939SJE9-F1
#
_cell.length_a   1.000
_cell.length_b   1.000
_cell.length_c   1.000
_cell.angle_alpha   90.00
_cell.angle_beta   90.00
_cell.angle_gamma   90.00
#
_symmetry.space_group_name_H-M   'P 1'
#
loop_
_entity.id
_entity.type
_entity.pdbx_description
1 polymer ?
#
loop_
_entity_poly.entity_id
_entity_poly.type
_entity_poly.pdbx_seq_one_letter_code
_entity_poly.pdbx_strand_id
1 'polypeptide(L)' 'MLNEYQTNLLGLSENEAMDRLVTEGENEVAHEKASSMEATTHFFKNPFIFVLIVLAVVSFLRIMLFLNAKAKKQI' A
#
# COMPACT_ATOMS: atom_id res chain seq x y z
N MET A 1 20.41 -35.30 -6.82
CA MET A 1 19.90 -34.87 -5.52
C MET A 1 20.99 -34.21 -4.68
N LEU A 2 21.83 -34.91 -3.90
CA LEU A 2 22.80 -34.22 -3.01
C LEU A 2 23.95 -33.48 -3.72
N ASN A 3 24.41 -34.01 -4.86
CA ASN A 3 25.49 -33.40 -5.63
C ASN A 3 25.11 -32.05 -6.28
N GLU A 4 23.81 -31.78 -6.41
CA GLU A 4 23.27 -30.57 -7.03
C GLU A 4 23.37 -29.35 -6.10
N TYR A 5 23.25 -29.59 -4.77
CA TYR A 5 23.35 -28.55 -3.74
C TYR A 5 24.70 -28.54 -3.02
N GLN A 6 25.67 -29.30 -3.57
CA GLN A 6 27.00 -29.51 -3.02
C GLN A 6 26.94 -29.79 -1.51
N THR A 7 26.03 -30.67 -1.08
CA THR A 7 25.77 -30.92 0.35
C THR A 7 26.01 -32.38 0.69
N ASN A 8 26.25 -32.66 1.97
CA ASN A 8 26.49 -34.00 2.49
C ASN A 8 25.22 -34.55 3.18
N LEU A 9 25.12 -35.87 3.31
CA LEU A 9 24.09 -36.54 4.12
C LEU A 9 24.14 -36.13 5.60
N LEU A 10 25.31 -35.69 6.08
CA LEU A 10 25.48 -35.16 7.43
C LEU A 10 25.15 -33.65 7.54
N GLY A 11 24.76 -33.00 6.45
CA GLY A 11 24.52 -31.56 6.37
C GLY A 11 25.78 -30.75 5.98
N LEU A 12 25.70 -29.43 6.13
CA LEU A 12 26.80 -28.51 5.87
C LEU A 12 27.70 -28.36 7.10
N SER A 13 28.99 -28.11 6.86
CA SER A 13 29.88 -27.65 7.93
C SER A 13 29.60 -26.18 8.28
N GLU A 14 29.97 -25.76 9.49
CA GLU A 14 29.76 -24.37 9.96
C GLU A 14 30.43 -23.34 9.04
N ASN A 15 31.64 -23.64 8.55
CA ASN A 15 32.35 -22.78 7.61
C ASN A 15 31.60 -22.64 6.27
N GLU A 16 31.04 -23.74 5.78
CA GLU A 16 30.29 -23.75 4.52
C GLU A 16 28.93 -23.06 4.64
N ALA A 17 28.26 -23.21 5.79
CA ALA A 17 27.05 -22.45 6.09
C ALA A 17 27.34 -20.94 6.17
N MET A 18 28.46 -20.55 6.77
CA MET A 18 28.86 -19.15 6.89
C MET A 18 29.25 -18.53 5.55
N ASP A 19 29.98 -19.27 4.70
CA ASP A 19 30.30 -18.82 3.34
C ASP A 19 29.02 -18.58 2.52
N ARG A 20 28.04 -19.50 2.62
CA ARG A 20 26.74 -19.36 1.96
C ARG A 20 25.91 -18.20 2.52
N LEU A 21 25.94 -17.96 3.83
CA LEU A 21 25.26 -16.81 4.45
C LEU A 21 25.87 -15.48 3.96
N VAL A 22 27.18 -15.43 3.72
CA VAL A 22 27.84 -14.24 3.17
C VAL A 22 27.47 -14.03 1.69
N THR A 23 27.35 -15.10 0.90
CA THR A 23 27.05 -14.99 -0.53
C THR A 23 25.58 -14.78 -0.86
N GLU A 24 24.69 -15.52 -0.19
CA GLU A 24 23.24 -15.51 -0.47
C GLU A 24 22.49 -14.52 0.43
N GLY A 25 23.11 -14.10 1.53
CA GLY A 25 22.46 -13.29 2.56
C GLY A 25 21.60 -14.11 3.50
N GLU A 26 21.04 -13.44 4.51
CA GLU A 26 20.07 -14.06 5.40
C GLU A 26 18.80 -14.41 4.62
N ASN A 27 18.27 -15.61 4.89
CA ASN A 27 17.02 -16.07 4.28
C ASN A 27 15.83 -15.38 4.96
N GLU A 28 15.69 -14.09 4.72
CA GLU A 28 14.55 -13.31 5.15
C GLU A 28 13.51 -13.25 4.03
N VAL A 29 12.25 -13.47 4.41
CA VAL A 29 11.12 -13.29 3.48
C VAL A 29 11.06 -11.81 3.14
N ALA A 30 11.36 -11.47 1.88
CA ALA A 30 11.31 -10.09 1.39
C ALA A 30 10.04 -9.39 1.86
N HIS A 31 10.17 -8.56 2.89
CA HIS A 31 9.06 -7.77 3.38
C HIS A 31 8.86 -6.66 2.36
N GLU A 32 7.69 -6.66 1.72
CA GLU A 32 7.29 -5.58 0.85
C GLU A 32 7.32 -4.29 1.68
N LYS A 33 8.37 -3.49 1.43
CA LYS A 33 8.52 -2.19 2.05
C LYS A 33 7.41 -1.32 1.49
N ALA A 34 6.26 -1.30 2.16
CA ALA A 34 5.26 -0.26 1.96
C ALA A 34 5.81 1.05 2.57
N SER A 35 6.95 1.52 2.06
CA SER A 35 7.30 2.91 2.19
C SER A 35 6.27 3.67 1.38
N SER A 36 5.44 4.44 2.07
CA SER A 36 5.35 5.88 1.83
C SER A 36 3.93 6.39 2.01
N MET A 37 3.82 7.55 2.67
CA MET A 37 2.67 8.47 2.57
C MET A 37 2.19 8.68 1.13
N GLU A 38 3.01 8.40 0.12
CA GLU A 38 2.68 8.42 -1.31
C GLU A 38 1.56 7.45 -1.72
N ALA A 39 1.36 6.32 -1.03
CA ALA A 39 0.29 5.37 -1.36
C ALA A 39 -1.12 5.99 -1.21
N THR A 40 -1.28 6.95 -0.30
CA THR A 40 -2.53 7.69 -0.09
C THR A 40 -2.93 8.53 -1.30
N THR A 41 -1.95 9.05 -2.07
CA THR A 41 -2.24 9.87 -3.26
C THR A 41 -2.77 9.04 -4.43
N HIS A 42 -2.53 7.73 -4.44
CA HIS A 42 -3.03 6.85 -5.48
C HIS A 42 -4.55 6.67 -5.41
N PHE A 43 -5.12 6.70 -4.20
CA PHE A 43 -6.57 6.56 -4.02
C PHE A 43 -7.35 7.65 -4.77
N PHE A 44 -6.86 8.90 -4.76
CA PHE A 44 -7.46 10.02 -5.49
C PHE A 44 -7.41 9.90 -7.02
N LYS A 45 -6.63 8.98 -7.60
CA LYS A 45 -6.60 8.72 -9.04
C LYS A 45 -7.75 7.81 -9.50
N ASN A 46 -8.57 7.30 -8.58
CA ASN A 46 -9.69 6.44 -8.94
C ASN A 46 -10.82 7.27 -9.59
N PRO A 47 -11.25 6.95 -10.83
CA PRO A 47 -12.30 7.69 -11.53
C PRO A 47 -13.64 7.69 -10.77
N PHE A 48 -13.91 6.67 -9.96
CA PHE A 48 -15.11 6.62 -9.11
C PHE A 48 -15.10 7.73 -8.05
N ILE A 49 -13.95 8.05 -7.47
CA ILE A 49 -13.84 9.10 -6.45
C ILE A 49 -14.14 10.47 -7.04
N PHE A 50 -13.76 10.71 -8.30
CA PHE A 50 -14.11 11.95 -8.98
C PHE A 50 -15.63 12.16 -9.06
N VAL A 51 -16.38 11.10 -9.37
CA VAL A 51 -17.86 11.14 -9.39
C VAL A 51 -18.40 11.46 -8.00
N LEU A 52 -17.87 10.84 -6.95
CA LEU A 52 -18.29 11.10 -5.56
C LEU A 52 -18.02 12.54 -5.13
N ILE A 53 -16.87 13.11 -5.52
CA ILE A 53 -16.53 14.51 -5.24
C ILE A 53 -17.54 15.44 -5.94
N VAL A 54 -17.85 15.21 -7.21
CA VAL A 54 -18.84 16.00 -7.95
C VAL A 54 -20.22 15.93 -7.28
N LEU A 55 -20.66 14.73 -6.88
CA LEU A 55 -21.92 14.55 -6.16
C LEU A 55 -21.93 15.28 -4.81
N ALA A 56 -20.83 15.22 -4.06
CA ALA A 56 -20.69 15.92 -2.79
C ALA A 56 -20.79 17.44 -2.98
N VAL A 57 -20.15 18.00 -4.01
CA VAL A 57 -20.21 19.45 -4.33
C VAL A 57 -21.64 19.86 -4.69
N VAL A 58 -22.31 19.12 -5.58
CA VAL A 58 -23.71 19.43 -5.96
C VAL A 58 -24.64 19.36 -4.74
N SER A 59 -24.46 18.33 -3.90
CA SER A 59 -25.22 18.17 -2.65
C SER A 59 -24.99 19.35 -1.69
N PHE A 60 -23.74 19.76 -1.51
CA PHE A 60 -23.39 20.90 -0.65
C PHE A 60 -24.02 22.21 -1.15
N LEU A 61 -23.92 22.49 -2.45
CA LEU A 61 -24.53 23.69 -3.05
C LEU A 61 -26.05 23.69 -2.89
N ARG A 62 -26.70 22.53 -3.06
CA ARG A 62 -28.15 22.38 -2.81
C ARG A 62 -28.51 22.70 -1.37
N ILE A 63 -27.76 22.16 -0.40
CA ILE A 63 -27.95 22.43 1.02
C ILE A 63 -27.76 23.93 1.32
N MET A 64 -26.68 24.53 0.82
CA MET A 64 -26.35 25.94 1.06
C MET A 64 -27.42 26.87 0.48
N LEU A 65 -27.86 26.63 -0.76
CA LEU A 65 -28.90 27.41 -1.42
C LEU A 65 -30.23 27.30 -0.65
N PHE A 66 -30.60 26.09 -0.23
CA PHE A 66 -31.82 25.85 0.54
C PHE A 66 -31.80 26.59 1.89
N LEU A 67 -30.67 26.55 2.60
CA LEU A 67 -30.50 27.28 3.86
C LEU A 67 -30.63 28.80 3.66
N ASN A 68 -29.99 29.35 2.63
CA ASN A 68 -30.11 30.77 2.29
C ASN A 68 -31.54 31.17 1.90
N ALA A 69 -32.24 30.32 1.15
CA ALA A 69 -33.64 30.57 0.78
C ALA A 69 -34.57 30.55 2.00
N LYS A 70 -34.31 29.66 2.97
CA LYS A 70 -35.06 29.61 4.23
C LYS A 70 -34.78 30.83 5.12
N ALA A 71 -33.54 31.28 5.18
CA ALA A 71 -33.15 32.48 5.93
C ALA A 71 -33.83 33.75 5.39
N LYS A 72 -33.93 33.89 4.06
CA LYS A 72 -34.59 35.05 3.43
C LYS A 72 -36.12 35.07 3.60
N LYS A 73 -36.74 33.90 3.81
CA LYS A 73 -38.21 33.76 3.96
C LYS A 73 -38.71 34.03 5.39
N GLN A 74 -37.80 34.20 6.36
CA GLN A 74 -38.12 34.44 7.78
C GLN A 74 -37.88 35.90 8.20
N ILE A 75 -37.48 36.78 7.27
CA ILE A 75 -37.38 38.24 7.45
C ILE A 75 -38.52 38.90 6.68
#